data_AF-A0AAP8PG82-F1
#
_entry.id   AF-A0AAP8PG82-F1
#
_cell.length_a   1.000
_cell.length_b   1.000
_cell.length_c   1.000
_cell.angle_alpha   90.00
_cell.angle_beta   90.00
_cell.angle_gamma   90.00
#
_symmetry.space_group_name_H-M   'P 1'
#
loop_
_entity.id
_entity.type
_entity.pdbx_description
1 polymer ?
#
loop_
_entity_poly.entity_id
_entity_poly.type
_entity_poly.pdbx_seq_one_letter_code
_entity_poly.pdbx_strand_id
1 'polypeptide(L)'
;MKTVNMPARGSLVKSNGQLALQLLKTGNGGIPAAVQVLTGVRDPKTGLDRITVPAIAGAGVPARTILINPAQPPSAPSNTGTPPPPVPVTPVHTGTEVKPMDTITVTTTPVADHNGLQDFIYWRPDAAGTGVEPVYVVLSDPLDSGRFTRKQLDRKYLKHASDFGVSDTKKNRETLTKFRDAIEAHLADKGTVEKGTYLHEKGSKVFFNPKTNNVVILKENGDFISGWHLTVGTPQYEVYIKTGSLK
;
A
#
# COMPACT_ATOMS: atom_id res chain seq x y z
N MET A 1 -22.26 -9.49 16.41
CA MET A 1 -22.14 -8.03 16.18
C MET A 1 -21.49 -7.82 14.83
N LYS A 2 -22.07 -7.00 13.93
CA LYS A 2 -21.54 -6.82 12.56
C LYS A 2 -20.61 -5.61 12.42
N THR A 3 -20.79 -4.60 13.26
CA THR A 3 -19.96 -3.39 13.29
C THR A 3 -19.79 -2.87 14.72
N VAL A 4 -18.73 -2.11 14.97
CA VAL A 4 -18.45 -1.39 16.23
C VAL A 4 -18.16 0.07 15.90
N ASN A 5 -18.76 1.01 16.63
CA ASN A 5 -18.47 2.44 16.44
C ASN A 5 -17.20 2.82 17.20
N MET A 6 -16.21 3.38 16.50
CA MET A 6 -14.98 3.89 17.11
C MET A 6 -14.90 5.43 17.00
N PRO A 7 -14.37 6.14 18.02
CA PRO A 7 -14.25 7.60 18.01
C PRO A 7 -13.13 8.12 17.09
N ALA A 8 -12.18 7.23 16.75
CA ALA A 8 -11.13 7.43 15.78
C ALA A 8 -10.86 6.10 15.04
N ARG A 9 -10.45 6.19 13.77
CA ARG A 9 -10.03 5.05 12.95
C ARG A 9 -8.61 5.27 12.42
N GLY A 10 -7.85 4.21 12.26
CA GLY A 10 -6.46 4.24 11.82
C GLY A 10 -6.32 3.99 10.32
N SER A 11 -5.28 4.57 9.71
CA SER A 11 -4.80 4.24 8.38
C SER A 11 -3.29 4.16 8.39
N LEU A 12 -2.70 3.15 7.77
CA LEU A 12 -1.25 3.11 7.56
C LEU A 12 -0.91 3.86 6.27
N VAL A 13 -0.02 4.85 6.37
CA VAL A 13 0.36 5.72 5.26
C VAL A 13 1.88 5.79 5.13
N LYS A 14 2.38 6.03 3.91
CA LYS A 14 3.80 6.29 3.68
C LYS A 14 4.02 7.80 3.78
N SER A 15 4.70 8.25 4.84
CA SER A 15 5.03 9.66 5.08
C SER A 15 6.54 9.83 5.15
N ASN A 16 7.09 10.67 4.26
CA ASN A 16 8.53 10.97 4.21
C ASN A 16 9.43 9.71 4.17
N GLY A 17 9.00 8.66 3.46
CA GLY A 17 9.73 7.40 3.35
C GLY A 17 9.54 6.44 4.54
N GLN A 18 8.80 6.84 5.57
CA GLN A 18 8.48 6.00 6.73
C GLN A 18 7.03 5.52 6.68
N LEU A 19 6.79 4.33 7.21
CA LEU A 19 5.43 3.86 7.48
C LEU A 19 4.92 4.53 8.76
N ALA A 20 3.78 5.21 8.67
CA ALA A 20 3.19 5.93 9.79
C ALA A 20 1.73 5.50 10.01
N LEU A 21 1.32 5.45 11.28
CA LEU A 21 -0.08 5.30 11.65
C LEU A 21 -0.73 6.69 11.74
N GLN A 22 -1.70 6.95 10.88
CA GLN A 22 -2.54 8.13 10.94
C GLN A 22 -3.84 7.79 11.68
N LEU A 23 -4.18 8.54 12.73
CA LEU A 23 -5.48 8.46 13.38
C LEU A 23 -6.41 9.54 12.86
N LEU A 24 -7.64 9.14 12.53
CA LEU A 24 -8.62 9.95 11.85
C LEU A 24 -9.88 10.04 12.71
N LYS A 25 -10.31 11.26 13.01
CA LYS A 25 -11.51 11.49 13.82
C LYS A 25 -12.76 11.03 13.06
N THR A 26 -13.61 10.26 13.72
CA THR A 26 -14.92 9.86 13.18
C THR A 26 -16.00 10.85 13.61
N GLY A 27 -17.07 10.97 12.81
CA GLY A 27 -18.21 11.84 13.12
C GLY A 27 -18.89 12.46 11.91
N ASN A 28 -19.86 13.34 12.16
CA ASN A 28 -20.62 14.02 11.11
C ASN A 28 -19.71 14.97 10.32
N GLY A 29 -19.64 14.78 9.00
CA GLY A 29 -18.73 15.51 8.11
C GLY A 29 -17.34 14.88 7.94
N GLY A 30 -17.09 13.75 8.61
CA GLY A 30 -15.85 12.99 8.54
C GLY A 30 -16.08 11.52 8.14
N ILE A 31 -15.20 10.65 8.61
CA ILE A 31 -15.23 9.22 8.31
C ILE A 31 -16.30 8.54 9.18
N PRO A 32 -17.07 7.56 8.64
CA PRO A 32 -18.02 6.79 9.44
C PRO A 32 -17.38 6.13 10.66
N ALA A 33 -18.06 6.20 11.81
CA ALA A 33 -17.57 5.56 13.04
C ALA A 33 -17.60 4.03 12.99
N ALA A 34 -18.48 3.46 12.17
CA ALA A 34 -18.69 2.03 12.08
C ALA A 34 -17.48 1.31 11.46
N VAL A 35 -16.85 0.44 12.24
CA VAL A 35 -15.81 -0.50 11.83
C VAL A 35 -16.43 -1.89 11.73
N GLN A 36 -16.19 -2.59 10.63
CA GLN A 36 -16.70 -3.93 10.41
C GLN A 36 -16.04 -4.95 11.36
N VAL A 37 -16.82 -5.92 11.82
CA VAL A 37 -16.31 -7.09 12.54
C VAL A 37 -16.22 -8.25 11.56
N LEU A 38 -15.01 -8.76 11.33
CA LEU A 38 -14.74 -9.90 10.46
C LEU A 38 -14.44 -11.15 11.28
N THR A 39 -14.77 -12.31 10.72
CA THR A 39 -14.56 -13.62 11.34
C THR A 39 -13.58 -14.42 10.49
N GLY A 40 -12.61 -15.07 11.14
CA GLY A 40 -11.68 -15.98 10.48
C GLY A 40 -12.32 -17.33 10.22
N VAL A 41 -12.01 -17.94 9.08
CA VAL A 41 -12.38 -19.32 8.75
C VAL A 41 -11.15 -20.20 8.88
N ARG A 42 -11.24 -21.24 9.71
CA ARG A 42 -10.16 -22.21 9.89
C ARG A 42 -9.90 -22.97 8.60
N ASP A 43 -8.64 -22.97 8.17
CA ASP A 43 -8.14 -23.90 7.16
C ASP A 43 -7.65 -25.17 7.86
N PRO A 44 -8.35 -26.32 7.69
CA PRO A 44 -7.98 -27.55 8.38
C PRO A 44 -6.66 -28.14 7.88
N LYS A 45 -6.18 -27.74 6.68
CA LYS A 45 -4.92 -28.25 6.13
C LYS A 45 -3.70 -27.55 6.72
N THR A 46 -3.80 -26.25 6.95
CA THR A 46 -2.69 -25.42 7.42
C THR A 46 -2.76 -25.10 8.90
N GLY A 47 -3.93 -25.28 9.53
CA GLY A 47 -4.15 -24.87 10.91
C GLY A 47 -4.26 -23.35 11.11
N LEU A 48 -4.20 -22.56 10.03
CA LEU A 48 -4.34 -21.11 10.04
C LEU A 48 -5.81 -20.70 9.91
N ASP A 49 -6.17 -19.55 10.48
CA ASP A 49 -7.45 -18.92 10.21
C ASP A 49 -7.29 -17.90 9.07
N ARG A 50 -8.30 -17.79 8.20
CA ARG A 50 -8.32 -16.89 7.04
C ARG A 50 -9.43 -15.86 7.19
N ILE A 51 -9.06 -14.58 7.23
CA ILE A 51 -10.00 -13.46 7.18
C ILE A 51 -10.01 -12.88 5.77
N THR A 52 -11.19 -12.73 5.18
CA THR A 52 -11.35 -12.04 3.89
C THR A 52 -11.78 -10.61 4.13
N VAL A 53 -10.89 -9.66 3.82
CA VAL A 53 -11.19 -8.24 3.79
C VAL A 53 -11.81 -7.92 2.44
N PRO A 54 -13.02 -7.32 2.39
CA PRO A 54 -13.72 -7.08 1.14
C PRO A 54 -12.99 -6.10 0.21
N ALA A 55 -13.25 -6.24 -1.09
CA ALA A 55 -12.83 -5.27 -2.09
C ALA A 55 -13.49 -3.90 -1.85
N ILE A 56 -12.82 -2.83 -2.25
CA ILE A 56 -13.42 -1.48 -2.26
C ILE A 56 -13.78 -1.15 -3.71
N ALA A 57 -15.07 -1.21 -4.02
CA ALA A 57 -15.60 -0.85 -5.34
C ALA A 57 -15.28 0.63 -5.65
N GLY A 58 -14.94 0.93 -6.91
CA GLY A 58 -14.57 2.28 -7.36
C GLY A 58 -13.16 2.74 -6.94
N ALA A 59 -12.40 1.88 -6.25
CA ALA A 59 -11.04 2.19 -5.76
C ALA A 59 -9.95 1.25 -6.30
N GLY A 60 -10.30 0.32 -7.19
CA GLY A 60 -9.35 -0.67 -7.74
C GLY A 60 -8.64 -1.50 -6.67
N VAL A 61 -9.27 -1.73 -5.51
CA VAL A 61 -8.69 -2.54 -4.43
C VAL A 61 -9.36 -3.90 -4.41
N PRO A 62 -8.63 -4.99 -4.72
CA PRO A 62 -9.19 -6.33 -4.63
C PRO A 62 -9.44 -6.74 -3.19
N ALA A 63 -10.25 -7.79 -3.01
CA ALA A 63 -10.37 -8.45 -1.72
C ALA A 63 -8.99 -8.98 -1.27
N ARG A 64 -8.71 -8.92 0.03
CA ARG A 64 -7.44 -9.34 0.61
C ARG A 64 -7.67 -10.48 1.59
N THR A 65 -6.77 -11.46 1.60
CA THR A 65 -6.76 -12.51 2.62
C THR A 65 -5.73 -12.17 3.68
N ILE A 66 -6.17 -12.11 4.95
CA ILE A 66 -5.30 -12.01 6.11
C ILE A 66 -5.22 -13.40 6.75
N LEU A 67 -4.00 -13.89 6.94
CA LEU A 67 -3.73 -15.15 7.63
C LEU A 67 -3.51 -14.86 9.11
N ILE A 68 -4.24 -15.57 9.97
CA ILE A 68 -4.12 -15.51 11.42
C ILE A 68 -3.53 -16.83 11.88
N ASN A 69 -2.44 -16.75 12.63
CA ASN A 69 -1.86 -17.90 13.30
C ASN A 69 -2.50 -18.03 14.70
N PRO A 70 -3.29 -19.08 14.97
CA PRO A 70 -3.93 -19.26 16.27
C PRO A 70 -2.97 -19.79 17.34
N ALA A 71 -1.74 -20.21 16.98
CA ALA A 71 -0.76 -20.68 17.95
C ALA A 71 -0.20 -19.51 18.79
N GLN A 72 -0.06 -19.72 20.10
CA GLN A 72 0.54 -18.73 21.00
C GLN A 72 2.06 -18.62 20.74
N PRO A 73 2.62 -17.42 20.53
CA PRO A 73 4.07 -17.21 20.54
C PRO A 73 4.63 -17.36 21.97
N PRO A 74 5.86 -17.88 22.17
CA PRO A 74 6.76 -18.44 21.19
C PRO A 74 6.63 -19.97 21.09
N SER A 75 6.26 -20.47 19.91
CA SER A 75 6.45 -21.88 19.59
C SER A 75 7.89 -22.12 19.14
N ALA A 76 8.83 -22.06 20.08
CA ALA A 76 10.17 -22.58 19.82
C ALA A 76 10.05 -24.10 19.53
N PRO A 77 10.67 -24.63 18.47
CA PRO A 77 10.72 -26.07 18.28
C PRO A 77 11.54 -26.69 19.41
N SER A 78 10.90 -27.42 20.32
CA SER A 78 11.62 -28.25 21.30
C SER A 78 12.07 -29.51 20.58
N ASN A 79 13.38 -29.64 20.36
CA ASN A 79 13.97 -30.85 19.79
C ASN A 79 14.14 -31.94 20.87
N THR A 80 13.01 -32.30 21.50
CA THR A 80 12.91 -33.32 22.56
C THR A 80 12.56 -34.67 21.94
N GLY A 81 12.81 -35.77 22.65
CA GLY A 81 12.49 -37.13 22.18
C GLY A 81 10.99 -37.40 21.92
N THR A 82 10.11 -36.46 22.26
CA THR A 82 8.68 -36.39 21.91
C THR A 82 8.36 -34.94 21.55
N PRO A 83 8.53 -34.54 20.28
CA PRO A 83 8.23 -33.17 19.89
C PRO A 83 6.70 -32.95 19.95
N PRO A 84 6.26 -31.76 20.41
CA PRO A 84 4.85 -31.39 20.31
C PRO A 84 4.39 -31.38 18.84
N PRO A 85 3.09 -31.50 18.55
CA PRO A 85 2.56 -31.42 17.20
C PRO A 85 3.09 -30.16 16.49
N PRO A 86 3.49 -30.25 15.21
CA PRO A 86 3.94 -29.08 14.47
C PRO A 86 2.87 -27.99 14.48
N VAL A 87 3.21 -26.82 15.01
CA VAL A 87 2.36 -25.64 14.99
C VAL A 87 2.83 -24.68 13.90
N PRO A 88 1.92 -23.92 13.25
CA PRO A 88 2.33 -22.90 12.30
C PRO A 88 3.25 -21.86 12.97
N VAL A 89 4.29 -21.44 12.26
CA VAL A 89 5.23 -20.41 12.73
C VAL A 89 5.08 -19.17 11.86
N THR A 90 4.79 -18.03 12.51
CA THR A 90 4.71 -16.73 11.82
C THR A 90 6.12 -16.22 11.53
N PRO A 91 6.46 -15.83 10.28
CA PRO A 91 7.73 -15.20 9.99
C PRO A 91 7.94 -13.95 10.85
N VAL A 92 9.09 -13.86 11.52
CA VAL A 92 9.44 -12.72 12.37
C VAL A 92 9.92 -11.56 11.50
N HIS A 93 9.54 -10.33 11.86
CA HIS A 93 10.06 -9.13 11.20
C HIS A 93 11.58 -9.04 11.37
N THR A 94 12.31 -8.98 10.26
CA THR A 94 13.77 -8.81 10.21
C THR A 94 14.14 -7.54 9.46
N GLY A 95 15.22 -6.86 9.88
CA GLY A 95 15.72 -5.66 9.21
C GLY A 95 15.54 -4.41 10.08
N THR A 96 14.62 -3.53 9.72
CA THR A 96 14.43 -2.24 10.39
C THR A 96 13.86 -2.38 11.80
N GLU A 97 14.36 -1.58 12.75
CA GLU A 97 13.78 -1.52 14.09
C GLU A 97 12.41 -0.83 14.04
N VAL A 98 11.40 -1.45 14.67
CA VAL A 98 10.06 -0.85 14.81
C VAL A 98 10.03 -0.04 16.10
N LYS A 99 10.15 1.28 15.99
CA LYS A 99 9.97 2.21 17.11
C LYS A 99 8.59 2.86 17.02
N PRO A 100 7.72 2.72 18.03
CA PRO A 100 6.52 3.54 18.13
C PRO A 100 6.90 5.02 18.14
N MET A 101 6.18 5.86 17.42
CA MET A 101 6.32 7.31 17.57
C MET A 101 5.56 7.76 18.82
N ASP A 102 6.22 8.58 19.65
CA ASP A 102 5.62 9.11 20.89
C ASP A 102 4.44 10.06 20.63
N THR A 103 4.38 10.67 19.45
CA THR A 103 3.35 11.65 19.11
C THR A 103 2.37 11.07 18.10
N ILE A 104 1.18 10.69 18.58
CA ILE A 104 0.06 10.29 17.73
C ILE A 104 -0.83 11.53 17.50
N THR A 105 -0.83 12.05 16.28
CA THR A 105 -1.67 13.18 15.90
C THR A 105 -2.99 12.70 15.30
N VAL A 106 -4.12 13.00 15.96
CA VAL A 106 -5.45 12.81 15.38
C VAL A 106 -5.73 13.97 14.43
N THR A 107 -5.92 13.68 13.14
CA THR A 107 -6.10 14.73 12.12
C THR A 107 -7.54 14.75 11.62
N THR A 108 -8.12 15.94 11.46
CA THR A 108 -9.35 16.15 10.69
C THR A 108 -8.98 16.39 9.24
N THR A 109 -9.39 15.50 8.35
CA THR A 109 -9.08 15.58 6.91
C THR A 109 -10.36 15.32 6.12
N PRO A 110 -10.49 15.87 4.89
CA PRO A 110 -11.69 15.71 4.08
C PRO A 110 -12.04 14.24 3.81
N VAL A 111 -13.33 13.90 3.80
CA VAL A 111 -13.82 12.51 3.60
C VAL A 111 -13.34 11.89 2.28
N ALA A 112 -13.19 12.70 1.22
CA ALA A 112 -12.66 12.26 -0.07
C ALA A 112 -11.24 11.67 0.02
N ASP A 113 -10.50 12.03 1.08
CA ASP A 113 -9.17 11.50 1.34
C ASP A 113 -9.18 10.11 1.97
N HIS A 114 -10.32 9.62 2.44
CA HIS A 114 -10.41 8.41 3.27
C HIS A 114 -11.40 7.35 2.77
N ASN A 115 -11.88 7.48 1.53
CA ASN A 115 -12.72 6.49 0.85
C ASN A 115 -12.01 5.13 0.56
N GLY A 116 -10.85 4.90 1.18
CA GLY A 116 -9.99 3.73 1.04
C GLY A 116 -9.60 3.04 2.34
N LEU A 117 -10.18 3.46 3.47
CA LEU A 117 -9.89 2.92 4.78
C LEU A 117 -10.22 1.41 4.82
N GLN A 118 -9.19 0.61 5.03
CA GLN A 118 -9.29 -0.83 5.21
C GLN A 118 -8.89 -1.18 6.62
N ASP A 119 -9.88 -1.21 7.49
CA ASP A 119 -9.75 -1.61 8.88
C ASP A 119 -10.90 -2.55 9.24
N PHE A 120 -10.66 -3.36 10.26
CA PHE A 120 -11.66 -4.27 10.78
C PHE A 120 -11.32 -4.65 12.22
N ILE A 121 -12.29 -5.23 12.90
CA ILE A 121 -12.10 -5.88 14.19
C ILE A 121 -12.28 -7.37 13.99
N TYR A 122 -11.43 -8.18 14.60
CA TYR A 122 -11.69 -9.61 14.77
C TYR A 122 -11.49 -10.01 16.23
N TRP A 123 -12.00 -11.17 16.61
CA TRP A 123 -11.87 -11.69 17.96
C TRP A 123 -10.82 -12.80 17.97
N ARG A 124 -9.90 -12.75 18.93
CA ARG A 124 -8.97 -13.85 19.20
C ARG A 124 -9.16 -14.34 20.64
N PRO A 125 -8.75 -15.58 20.96
CA PRO A 125 -8.68 -16.03 22.34
C PRO A 125 -7.85 -15.07 23.20
N ASP A 126 -8.29 -14.83 24.42
CA ASP A 126 -7.50 -14.08 25.39
C ASP A 126 -6.26 -14.87 25.84
N ALA A 127 -5.38 -14.23 26.61
CA ALA A 127 -4.15 -14.87 27.09
C ALA A 127 -4.41 -16.14 27.93
N ALA A 128 -5.55 -16.20 28.63
CA ALA A 128 -5.97 -17.34 29.45
C ALA A 128 -6.60 -18.48 28.62
N GLY A 129 -6.99 -18.21 27.37
CA GLY A 129 -7.73 -19.15 26.52
C GLY A 129 -9.17 -19.41 26.99
N THR A 130 -9.67 -18.65 27.96
CA THR A 130 -11.00 -18.82 28.57
C THR A 130 -12.03 -17.86 28.03
N GLY A 131 -11.58 -16.82 27.33
CA GLY A 131 -12.42 -15.77 26.75
C GLY A 131 -11.93 -15.34 25.37
N VAL A 132 -12.43 -14.18 24.94
CA VAL A 132 -12.04 -13.55 23.67
C VAL A 132 -11.75 -12.07 23.87
N GLU A 133 -10.77 -11.57 23.14
CA GLU A 133 -10.43 -10.15 23.09
C GLU A 133 -10.53 -9.62 21.65
N PRO A 134 -11.00 -8.37 21.46
CA PRO A 134 -11.07 -7.76 20.14
C PRO A 134 -9.69 -7.23 19.73
N VAL A 135 -9.33 -7.46 18.47
CA VAL A 135 -8.14 -6.89 17.84
C VAL A 135 -8.59 -5.98 16.71
N TYR A 136 -8.25 -4.70 16.84
CA TYR A 136 -8.44 -3.71 15.77
C TYR A 136 -7.26 -3.77 14.81
N VAL A 137 -7.54 -4.06 13.54
CA VAL A 137 -6.55 -4.23 12.48
C VAL A 137 -6.68 -3.08 11.50
N VAL A 138 -5.54 -2.47 11.17
CA VAL A 138 -5.44 -1.35 10.21
C VAL A 138 -4.53 -1.78 9.07
N LEU A 139 -4.97 -1.57 7.82
CA LEU A 139 -4.18 -1.82 6.62
C LEU A 139 -3.70 -0.50 6.00
N SER A 140 -2.71 -0.60 5.12
CA SER A 140 -2.22 0.55 4.36
C SER A 140 -3.21 1.04 3.31
N ASP A 141 -3.19 2.34 3.05
CA ASP A 141 -3.89 2.89 1.88
C ASP A 141 -3.36 2.16 0.63
N PRO A 142 -4.25 1.58 -0.20
CA PRO A 142 -3.87 0.92 -1.44
C PRO A 142 -3.04 1.79 -2.41
N LEU A 143 -3.12 3.11 -2.32
CA LEU A 143 -2.29 4.05 -3.10
C LEU A 143 -0.92 4.34 -2.44
N ASP A 144 -0.75 3.97 -1.16
CA ASP A 144 0.52 3.96 -0.43
C ASP A 144 1.07 2.53 -0.37
N SER A 145 1.34 1.96 -1.54
CA SER A 145 1.81 0.58 -1.68
C SER A 145 3.08 0.49 -2.52
N GLY A 146 4.02 -0.35 -2.05
CA GLY A 146 5.30 -0.59 -2.71
C GLY A 146 6.06 0.70 -2.99
N ARG A 147 6.17 1.03 -4.28
CA ARG A 147 6.88 2.21 -4.80
C ARG A 147 6.05 3.48 -4.86
N PHE A 148 4.75 3.42 -4.60
CA PHE A 148 3.86 4.57 -4.74
C PHE A 148 3.47 5.17 -3.40
N THR A 149 3.18 6.46 -3.45
CA THR A 149 2.40 7.15 -2.42
C THR A 149 1.30 7.93 -3.09
N ARG A 150 0.12 8.00 -2.47
CA ARG A 150 -1.00 8.82 -2.90
C ARG A 150 -0.54 10.25 -3.11
N LYS A 151 0.24 10.80 -2.17
CA LYS A 151 0.76 12.17 -2.24
C LYS A 151 1.58 12.41 -3.50
N GLN A 152 2.43 11.45 -3.89
CA GLN A 152 3.24 11.60 -5.09
C GLN A 152 2.43 11.42 -6.36
N LEU A 153 1.51 10.44 -6.42
CA LEU A 153 0.57 10.27 -7.53
C LEU A 153 -0.25 11.54 -7.73
N ASP A 154 -0.82 12.09 -6.66
CA ASP A 154 -1.61 13.32 -6.63
C ASP A 154 -0.86 14.52 -7.23
N ARG A 155 0.41 14.70 -6.82
CA ARG A 155 1.29 15.77 -7.31
C ARG A 155 1.58 15.66 -8.81
N LYS A 156 1.63 14.43 -9.33
CA LYS A 156 2.02 14.14 -10.73
C LYS A 156 0.83 13.96 -11.66
N TYR A 157 -0.36 13.73 -11.12
CA TYR A 157 -1.56 13.38 -11.86
C TYR A 157 -1.90 14.39 -12.97
N LEU A 158 -2.22 15.64 -12.62
CA LEU A 158 -2.66 16.65 -13.59
C LEU A 158 -1.58 17.05 -14.62
N LYS A 159 -0.32 16.65 -14.38
CA LYS A 159 0.81 16.99 -15.25
C LYS A 159 1.10 15.91 -16.27
N HIS A 160 0.84 14.66 -15.93
CA HIS A 160 1.42 13.53 -16.66
C HIS A 160 0.45 12.35 -16.84
N ALA A 161 -0.67 12.28 -16.15
CA ALA A 161 -1.58 11.13 -16.27
C ALA A 161 -2.09 10.93 -17.71
N SER A 162 -2.30 12.03 -18.45
CA SER A 162 -2.67 12.02 -19.87
C SER A 162 -1.65 11.32 -20.76
N ASP A 163 -0.35 11.44 -20.44
CA ASP A 163 0.74 10.80 -21.18
C ASP A 163 0.63 9.27 -21.10
N PHE A 164 0.01 8.76 -20.04
CA PHE A 164 -0.26 7.34 -19.80
C PHE A 164 -1.70 6.94 -20.16
N GLY A 165 -2.41 7.77 -20.93
CA GLY A 165 -3.76 7.48 -21.40
C GLY A 165 -4.87 7.70 -20.37
N VAL A 166 -4.59 8.38 -19.25
CA VAL A 166 -5.59 8.74 -18.24
C VAL A 166 -5.96 10.21 -18.39
N SER A 167 -7.02 10.49 -19.15
CA SER A 167 -7.43 11.85 -19.53
C SER A 167 -8.38 12.54 -18.56
N ASP A 168 -8.86 11.84 -17.52
CA ASP A 168 -9.78 12.41 -16.52
C ASP A 168 -9.13 13.60 -15.81
N THR A 169 -9.73 14.79 -15.85
CA THR A 169 -9.20 15.97 -15.14
C THR A 169 -9.55 15.98 -13.65
N LYS A 170 -10.56 15.19 -13.25
CA LYS A 170 -10.95 15.04 -11.85
C LYS A 170 -9.92 14.20 -11.11
N LYS A 171 -9.35 14.79 -10.05
CA LYS A 171 -8.42 14.11 -9.17
C LYS A 171 -9.16 13.50 -7.99
N ASN A 172 -9.31 12.18 -8.01
CA ASN A 172 -9.94 11.41 -6.96
C ASN A 172 -9.26 10.04 -6.85
N ARG A 173 -9.71 9.22 -5.90
CA ARG A 173 -9.12 7.90 -5.65
C ARG A 173 -9.15 6.98 -6.87
N GLU A 174 -10.24 6.97 -7.62
CA GLU A 174 -10.38 6.13 -8.82
C GLU A 174 -9.36 6.55 -9.89
N THR A 175 -9.24 7.84 -10.15
CA THR A 175 -8.35 8.34 -11.20
C THR A 175 -6.87 8.23 -10.81
N LEU A 176 -6.53 8.42 -9.54
CA LEU A 176 -5.19 8.13 -9.03
C LEU A 176 -4.83 6.64 -9.10
N THR A 177 -5.82 5.76 -8.92
CA THR A 177 -5.66 4.31 -9.09
C THR A 177 -5.38 3.98 -10.56
N LYS A 178 -6.16 4.52 -11.50
CA LYS A 178 -5.90 4.37 -12.93
C LYS A 178 -4.49 4.84 -13.32
N PHE A 179 -4.05 5.97 -12.77
CA PHE A 179 -2.72 6.49 -13.04
C PHE A 179 -1.61 5.58 -12.47
N ARG A 180 -1.77 5.09 -11.23
CA ARG A 180 -0.86 4.07 -10.65
C ARG A 180 -0.77 2.84 -11.54
N ASP A 181 -1.92 2.30 -11.94
CA ASP A 181 -2.01 1.06 -12.72
C ASP A 181 -1.41 1.24 -14.12
N ALA A 182 -1.56 2.42 -14.72
CA ALA A 182 -0.92 2.73 -16.00
C ALA A 182 0.61 2.81 -15.88
N ILE A 183 1.14 3.33 -14.77
CA ILE A 183 2.59 3.30 -14.49
C ILE A 183 3.08 1.87 -14.26
N GLU A 184 2.33 1.05 -13.50
CA GLU A 184 2.67 -0.37 -13.31
C GLU A 184 2.66 -1.12 -14.64
N ALA A 185 1.65 -0.90 -15.48
CA ALA A 185 1.56 -1.49 -16.81
C ALA A 185 2.74 -1.08 -17.70
N HIS A 186 3.15 0.20 -17.64
CA HIS A 186 4.36 0.68 -18.32
C HIS A 186 5.60 -0.08 -17.82
N LEU A 187 5.80 -0.21 -16.51
CA LEU A 187 6.96 -0.91 -15.94
C LEU A 187 6.96 -2.42 -16.22
N ALA A 188 5.78 -3.03 -16.36
CA ALA A 188 5.62 -4.46 -16.64
C ALA A 188 5.67 -4.82 -18.14
N ASP A 189 5.53 -3.83 -19.04
CA ASP A 189 5.64 -4.06 -20.48
C ASP A 189 7.04 -4.56 -20.83
N LYS A 190 7.10 -5.67 -21.59
CA LYS A 190 8.35 -6.28 -22.06
C LYS A 190 9.17 -5.34 -22.96
N GLY A 191 8.55 -4.33 -23.57
CA GLY A 191 9.20 -3.30 -24.36
C GLY A 191 9.84 -2.20 -23.51
N THR A 192 9.53 -2.12 -22.22
CA THR A 192 10.10 -1.13 -21.32
C THR A 192 11.49 -1.58 -20.85
N VAL A 193 12.47 -0.69 -21.00
CA VAL A 193 13.87 -0.95 -20.66
C VAL A 193 14.38 0.10 -19.68
N GLU A 194 15.22 -0.32 -18.73
CA GLU A 194 16.00 0.62 -17.91
C GLU A 194 17.01 1.33 -18.82
N LYS A 195 16.86 2.65 -18.99
CA LYS A 195 17.71 3.48 -19.84
C LYS A 195 17.97 4.82 -19.16
N GLY A 196 19.14 4.93 -18.52
CA GLY A 196 19.67 6.20 -18.05
C GLY A 196 19.12 6.68 -16.71
N THR A 197 19.38 7.95 -16.41
CA THR A 197 19.17 8.55 -15.08
C THR A 197 18.52 9.92 -15.18
N TYR A 198 17.91 10.38 -14.09
CA TYR A 198 17.28 11.69 -14.01
C TYR A 198 18.19 12.68 -13.25
N LEU A 199 18.53 13.79 -13.91
CA LEU A 199 19.53 14.76 -13.43
C LEU A 199 19.24 15.29 -12.02
N HIS A 200 17.96 15.52 -11.71
CA HIS A 200 17.54 16.12 -10.46
C HIS A 200 17.41 15.12 -9.30
N GLU A 201 17.61 13.81 -9.55
CA GLU A 201 17.61 12.80 -8.49
C GLU A 201 18.80 11.85 -8.68
N LYS A 202 19.82 12.02 -7.85
CA LYS A 202 21.00 11.15 -7.85
C LYS A 202 20.61 9.70 -7.58
N GLY A 203 21.20 8.77 -8.32
CA GLY A 203 20.91 7.33 -8.20
C GLY A 203 19.56 6.90 -8.78
N SER A 204 18.81 7.82 -9.40
CA SER A 204 17.56 7.48 -10.07
C SER A 204 17.76 6.60 -11.29
N LYS A 205 16.73 5.81 -11.58
CA LYS A 205 16.64 4.93 -12.75
C LYS A 205 15.47 5.36 -13.61
N VAL A 206 15.70 5.48 -14.92
CA VAL A 206 14.65 5.82 -15.88
C VAL A 206 14.27 4.58 -16.68
N PHE A 207 12.98 4.30 -16.78
CA PHE A 207 12.40 3.18 -17.51
C PHE A 207 11.65 3.70 -18.74
N PHE A 208 12.18 3.43 -19.92
CA PHE A 208 11.67 3.95 -21.19
C PHE A 208 11.01 2.87 -22.03
N ASN A 209 9.88 3.21 -22.64
CA ASN A 209 9.20 2.34 -23.60
C ASN A 209 9.23 2.98 -25.00
N PRO A 210 9.89 2.37 -25.99
CA PRO A 210 10.03 2.94 -27.33
C PRO A 210 8.73 2.93 -28.15
N LYS A 211 7.70 2.16 -27.75
CA LYS A 211 6.40 2.15 -28.44
C LYS A 211 5.56 3.36 -28.07
N THR A 212 5.57 3.72 -26.79
CA THR A 212 4.79 4.86 -26.26
C THR A 212 5.62 6.13 -26.16
N ASN A 213 6.95 6.04 -26.26
CA ASN A 213 7.91 7.09 -25.90
C ASN A 213 7.75 7.63 -24.48
N ASN A 214 7.11 6.89 -23.58
CA ASN A 214 6.98 7.29 -22.19
C ASN A 214 8.22 6.91 -21.39
N VAL A 215 8.52 7.73 -20.39
CA VAL A 215 9.51 7.45 -19.36
C VAL A 215 8.85 7.37 -17.99
N VAL A 216 9.33 6.47 -17.14
CA VAL A 216 9.00 6.41 -15.71
C VAL A 216 10.31 6.48 -14.92
N ILE A 217 10.35 7.34 -13.91
CA ILE A 217 11.54 7.63 -13.11
C ILE A 217 11.33 7.10 -11.71
N LEU A 218 12.23 6.23 -11.28
CA LEU A 218 12.28 5.70 -9.93
C LEU A 218 13.52 6.22 -9.20
N LYS A 219 13.40 6.42 -7.89
CA LYS A 219 14.53 6.63 -6.99
C LYS A 219 15.40 5.38 -6.90
N GLU A 220 16.59 5.51 -6.33
CA GLU A 220 17.47 4.38 -6.03
C GLU A 220 16.80 3.33 -5.14
N ASN A 221 15.98 3.76 -4.16
CA ASN A 221 15.21 2.88 -3.30
C ASN A 221 13.96 2.26 -3.98
N GLY A 222 13.73 2.56 -5.27
CA GLY A 222 12.63 2.06 -6.07
C GLY A 222 11.34 2.86 -6.00
N ASP A 223 11.25 3.93 -5.19
CA ASP A 223 10.06 4.79 -5.09
C ASP A 223 9.83 5.61 -6.37
N PHE A 224 8.58 5.76 -6.78
CA PHE A 224 8.18 6.53 -7.95
C PHE A 224 8.42 8.04 -7.76
N ILE A 225 9.05 8.67 -8.75
CA ILE A 225 9.27 10.12 -8.79
C ILE A 225 8.28 10.78 -9.75
N SER A 226 8.31 10.39 -11.03
CA SER A 226 7.54 11.03 -12.10
C SER A 226 7.58 10.13 -13.33
N GLY A 227 6.79 10.47 -14.33
CA GLY A 227 6.92 9.95 -15.68
C GLY A 227 6.23 10.88 -16.65
N TRP A 228 6.57 10.84 -17.93
CA TRP A 228 5.94 11.65 -18.98
C TRP A 228 6.25 11.09 -20.37
N HIS A 229 5.57 11.62 -21.38
CA HIS A 229 5.85 11.33 -22.78
C HIS A 229 7.01 12.17 -23.32
N LEU A 230 8.00 11.53 -23.95
CA LEU A 230 9.07 12.24 -24.66
C LEU A 230 8.66 12.52 -26.10
N THR A 231 8.33 13.77 -26.38
CA THR A 231 7.98 14.23 -27.73
C THR A 231 9.19 14.13 -28.66
N VAL A 232 9.06 13.30 -29.71
CA VAL A 232 10.09 13.08 -30.73
C VAL A 232 10.45 14.41 -31.40
N GLY A 233 11.74 14.63 -31.63
CA GLY A 233 12.28 15.85 -32.24
C GLY A 233 12.43 17.04 -31.29
N THR A 234 12.14 16.87 -30.01
CA THR A 234 12.50 17.88 -28.99
C THR A 234 13.96 17.70 -28.54
N PRO A 235 14.63 18.79 -28.11
CA PRO A 235 15.98 18.68 -27.55
C PRO A 235 16.08 17.70 -26.37
N GLN A 236 15.02 17.61 -25.55
CA GLN A 236 14.98 16.66 -24.43
C GLN A 236 14.98 15.21 -24.93
N TYR A 237 14.17 14.88 -25.94
CA TYR A 237 14.16 13.56 -26.56
C TYR A 237 15.52 13.21 -27.16
N GLU A 238 16.11 14.10 -27.96
CA GLU A 238 17.38 13.83 -28.62
C GLU A 238 18.52 13.59 -27.62
N VAL A 239 18.62 14.44 -26.59
CA VAL A 239 19.62 14.30 -25.52
C VAL A 239 19.39 12.99 -24.77
N TYR A 240 18.16 12.67 -24.39
CA TYR A 240 17.85 11.46 -23.65
C TYR A 240 18.14 10.19 -24.47
N ILE A 241 17.75 10.15 -25.74
CA ILE A 241 18.00 8.99 -26.59
C ILE A 241 19.49 8.76 -26.80
N LYS A 242 20.28 9.83 -26.96
CA LYS A 242 21.73 9.78 -27.20
C LYS A 242 22.54 9.47 -25.94
N THR A 243 22.17 10.04 -24.79
CA THR A 243 23.01 10.04 -23.58
C THR A 243 22.41 9.24 -22.42
N GLY A 244 21.11 8.94 -22.46
CA GLY A 244 20.36 8.43 -21.31
C GLY A 244 20.14 9.47 -20.20
N SER A 245 20.60 10.71 -20.38
CA SER A 245 20.41 11.77 -19.38
C SER A 245 19.05 12.43 -19.57
N LEU A 246 18.18 12.26 -18.57
CA LEU A 246 16.87 12.90 -18.53
C LEU A 246 16.96 14.17 -17.68
N LYS A 247 16.61 15.31 -18.28
CA LYS A 247 16.59 16.61 -17.62
C LYS A 247 15.20 16.96 -17.14
#